data_AF-A0A9W7D9U4-F1
#
_entry.id   AF-A0A9W7D9U4-F1
#
_cell.length_a   1.000
_cell.length_b   1.000
_cell.length_c   1.000
_cell.angle_alpha   90.00
_cell.angle_beta   90.00
_cell.angle_gamma   90.00
#
_symmetry.space_group_name_H-M   'P 1'
#
loop_
_entity.id
_entity.type
_entity.pdbx_description
1 polymer ?
#
loop_
_entity_poly.entity_id
_entity_poly.type
_entity_poly.pdbx_seq_one_letter_code
_entity_poly.pdbx_strand_id
1 'polypeptide(L)'
;MISMSATWWALHVLSGADNPTETLRVFPSSLIESYVGDGLIGDSPLVRVVMGGDTTPRNYALFLESETNTSTEKCSSVPLFDQDIYNYDFLVNGYLGMVSDTKYVGTVLNEFELVQLVVDCSFSQLQEGDPSEVRVYNLIRSENNHSD
;
A
#
# COMPACT_ATOMS: atom_id res chain seq x y z
N MET A 1 21.09 -19.74 15.88
CA MET A 1 20.23 -19.96 17.07
C MET A 1 19.23 -18.82 17.10
N ILE A 2 18.09 -19.01 16.43
CA ILE A 2 16.99 -18.04 16.44
C ILE A 2 16.36 -18.20 17.83
N SER A 3 16.54 -17.16 18.64
CA SER A 3 16.55 -17.25 20.10
C SER A 3 15.21 -17.73 20.67
N MET A 4 15.23 -18.61 21.68
CA MET A 4 14.06 -18.92 22.52
C MET A 4 13.38 -17.65 23.07
N SER A 5 14.14 -16.55 23.19
CA SER A 5 13.61 -15.23 23.54
C SER A 5 12.58 -14.71 22.55
N ALA A 6 12.79 -14.89 21.24
CA ALA A 6 11.85 -14.42 20.22
C ALA A 6 10.53 -15.21 20.26
N THR A 7 10.61 -16.53 20.45
CA THR A 7 9.44 -17.39 20.66
C THR A 7 8.70 -17.04 21.95
N TRP A 8 9.43 -16.73 23.02
CA TRP A 8 8.85 -16.30 24.29
C TRP A 8 8.08 -14.99 24.16
N TRP A 9 8.65 -13.99 23.47
CA TRP A 9 7.96 -12.71 23.22
C TRP A 9 6.70 -12.89 22.35
N ALA A 10 6.76 -13.71 21.30
CA ALA A 10 5.60 -14.01 20.49
C ALA A 10 4.47 -14.67 21.31
N LEU A 11 4.80 -15.63 22.18
CA LEU A 11 3.82 -16.25 23.10
C LEU A 11 3.28 -15.26 24.14
N HIS A 12 4.12 -14.33 24.62
CA HIS A 12 3.72 -13.31 25.59
C HIS A 12 2.69 -12.35 24.99
N VAL A 13 2.94 -11.86 23.77
CA VAL A 13 2.00 -11.01 23.00
C VAL A 13 0.70 -11.74 22.70
N LEU A 14 0.77 -13.00 22.25
CA LEU A 14 -0.43 -13.81 21.97
C LEU A 14 -1.24 -14.13 23.23
N SER A 15 -0.60 -14.15 24.41
CA SER A 15 -1.26 -14.39 25.70
C SER A 15 -1.92 -13.14 26.30
N GLY A 16 -1.84 -12.00 25.62
CA GLY A 16 -2.44 -10.74 26.07
C GLY A 16 -1.75 -10.11 27.28
N ALA A 17 -0.50 -10.52 27.57
CA ALA A 17 0.31 -9.84 28.57
C ALA A 17 0.65 -8.42 28.07
N ASP A 18 0.61 -7.43 28.97
CA ASP A 18 0.97 -6.05 28.64
C ASP A 18 2.36 -6.03 28.01
N ASN A 19 2.40 -5.77 26.71
CA ASN A 19 3.63 -5.59 25.96
C ASN A 19 4.35 -4.36 26.55
N PRO A 20 5.66 -4.40 26.89
CA PRO A 20 6.41 -3.19 27.24
C PRO A 20 6.08 -2.11 26.22
N THR A 21 5.85 -0.87 26.68
CA THR A 21 5.31 0.24 25.89
C THR A 21 5.81 0.19 24.45
N GLU A 22 5.02 -0.46 23.57
CA GLU A 22 5.26 -0.43 22.14
C GLU A 22 5.14 1.05 21.83
N THR A 23 6.26 1.69 21.52
CA THR A 23 6.20 2.96 20.84
C THR A 23 5.58 2.62 19.50
N LEU A 24 4.25 2.74 19.40
CA LEU A 24 3.52 2.66 18.15
C LEU A 24 4.24 3.62 17.21
N ARG A 25 5.08 3.05 16.34
CA ARG A 25 5.84 3.85 15.38
C ARG A 25 4.83 4.34 14.39
N VAL A 26 4.54 5.63 14.46
CA VAL A 26 3.75 6.30 13.44
C VAL A 26 4.64 6.38 12.21
N PHE A 27 4.25 5.64 11.17
CA PHE A 27 4.90 5.71 9.88
C PHE A 27 4.15 6.72 9.02
N PRO A 28 4.61 7.98 8.95
CA PRO A 28 3.94 9.00 8.17
C PRO A 28 3.87 8.56 6.70
N SER A 29 2.76 8.92 6.06
CA SER A 29 2.49 8.64 4.64
C SER A 29 2.38 9.96 3.90
N SER A 30 3.32 10.87 4.16
CA SER A 30 3.23 12.27 3.77
C SER A 30 3.22 12.46 2.26
N LEU A 31 3.88 11.57 1.52
CA LEU A 31 3.94 11.69 0.08
C LEU A 31 2.61 11.30 -0.56
N ILE A 32 2.07 10.11 -0.30
CA ILE A 32 0.73 9.75 -0.79
C ILE A 32 -0.36 10.74 -0.33
N GLU A 33 -0.26 11.27 0.89
CA GLU A 33 -1.19 12.29 1.39
C GLU A 33 -1.19 13.53 0.50
N SER A 34 -0.01 13.99 0.04
CA SER A 34 0.08 15.11 -0.91
C SER A 34 -0.55 14.81 -2.28
N TYR A 35 -0.51 13.55 -2.72
CA TYR A 35 -1.11 13.10 -3.98
C TYR A 35 -2.62 12.88 -3.88
N VAL A 36 -3.14 12.51 -2.72
CA VAL A 36 -4.58 12.39 -2.47
C VAL A 36 -5.20 13.77 -2.24
N GLY A 37 -4.51 14.64 -1.50
CA GLY A 37 -5.01 15.95 -1.11
C GLY A 37 -6.20 15.87 -0.14
N ASP A 38 -6.79 17.02 0.17
CA ASP A 38 -7.89 17.14 1.14
C ASP A 38 -9.30 17.00 0.53
N GLY A 39 -9.37 16.70 -0.79
CA GLY A 39 -10.59 16.74 -1.58
C GLY A 39 -11.18 15.37 -1.92
N LEU A 40 -12.04 15.35 -2.95
CA LEU A 40 -12.53 14.10 -3.54
C LEU A 40 -11.39 13.40 -4.29
N ILE A 41 -11.40 12.06 -4.28
CA ILE A 41 -10.34 11.27 -4.91
C ILE A 41 -10.27 11.52 -6.42
N GLY A 42 -11.39 11.68 -7.11
CA GLY A 42 -11.43 12.03 -8.54
C GLY A 42 -10.81 13.39 -8.88
N ASP A 43 -10.72 14.30 -7.91
CA ASP A 43 -10.09 15.63 -8.06
C ASP A 43 -8.66 15.69 -7.51
N SER A 44 -8.18 14.59 -6.92
CA SER A 44 -6.83 14.50 -6.37
C SER A 44 -5.75 14.70 -7.43
N PRO A 45 -4.57 15.22 -7.05
CA PRO A 45 -3.39 15.22 -7.93
C PRO A 45 -3.05 13.83 -8.48
N LEU A 46 -3.25 12.76 -7.71
CA LEU A 46 -3.06 11.38 -8.17
C LEU A 46 -3.90 11.09 -9.41
N VAL A 47 -5.21 11.37 -9.36
CA VAL A 47 -6.10 11.08 -10.49
C VAL A 47 -5.93 12.11 -11.60
N ARG A 48 -5.96 13.41 -11.29
CA ARG A 48 -5.98 14.48 -12.30
C ARG A 48 -4.63 14.68 -12.99
N VAL A 49 -3.54 14.65 -12.22
CA VAL A 49 -2.20 14.99 -12.74
C VAL A 49 -1.44 13.73 -13.12
N VAL A 50 -1.35 12.74 -12.23
CA VAL A 50 -0.54 11.53 -12.49
C VAL A 50 -1.23 10.60 -13.48
N MET A 51 -2.54 10.38 -13.31
CA MET A 51 -3.31 9.49 -14.19
C MET A 51 -3.98 10.23 -15.37
N GLY A 52 -3.84 11.56 -15.44
CA GLY A 52 -4.44 12.37 -16.51
C GLY A 52 -5.97 12.33 -16.55
N GLY A 53 -6.61 12.00 -15.43
CA GLY A 53 -8.06 11.82 -15.31
C GLY A 53 -8.56 10.48 -15.86
N ASP A 54 -7.69 9.57 -16.31
CA ASP A 54 -8.08 8.24 -16.76
C ASP A 54 -7.97 7.21 -15.64
N THR A 55 -9.12 6.78 -15.14
CA THR A 55 -9.25 5.75 -14.09
C THR A 55 -9.50 4.34 -14.67
N THR A 56 -9.16 4.09 -15.93
CA THR A 56 -9.18 2.74 -16.49
C THR A 56 -8.14 1.85 -15.78
N PRO A 57 -8.50 0.62 -15.34
CA PRO A 57 -7.60 -0.28 -14.62
C PRO A 57 -6.24 -0.47 -15.27
N ARG A 58 -5.19 -0.54 -14.45
CA ARG A 58 -3.80 -0.72 -14.84
C ARG A 58 -3.24 -2.04 -14.30
N ASN A 59 -2.29 -2.60 -15.05
CA ASN A 59 -1.60 -3.85 -14.75
C ASN A 59 -0.13 -3.65 -14.36
N TYR A 60 0.19 -2.48 -13.79
CA TYR A 60 1.51 -2.13 -13.26
C TYR A 60 1.34 -1.43 -11.91
N ALA A 61 2.40 -1.39 -11.10
CA ALA A 61 2.42 -0.59 -9.87
C ALA A 61 2.94 0.83 -10.16
N LEU A 62 2.39 1.83 -9.48
CA LEU A 62 2.81 3.22 -9.56
C LEU A 62 3.66 3.55 -8.34
N PHE A 63 4.86 4.05 -8.55
CA PHE A 63 5.82 4.40 -7.53
C PHE A 63 5.88 5.91 -7.38
N LEU A 64 5.53 6.42 -6.21
CA LEU A 64 5.65 7.83 -5.87
C LEU A 64 7.07 8.07 -5.35
N GLU A 65 7.95 8.62 -6.19
CA GLU A 65 9.35 8.86 -5.82
C GLU A 65 9.56 10.20 -5.09
N SER A 66 8.78 11.21 -5.46
CA SER A 66 8.73 12.54 -4.82
C SER A 66 7.40 13.22 -5.13
N GLU A 67 7.16 14.44 -4.59
CA GLU A 67 5.90 15.18 -4.78
C GLU A 67 5.56 15.47 -6.26
N THR A 68 6.55 15.39 -7.13
CA THR A 68 6.40 15.70 -8.56
C THR A 68 6.95 14.62 -9.48
N ASN A 69 7.56 13.57 -8.93
CA ASN A 69 8.17 12.49 -9.70
C ASN A 69 7.52 11.15 -9.37
N THR A 70 7.10 10.45 -10.42
CA THR A 70 6.53 9.11 -10.32
C THR A 70 7.20 8.17 -11.31
N SER A 71 7.16 6.89 -11.02
CA SER A 71 7.73 5.82 -11.83
C SER A 71 6.74 4.67 -11.95
N THR A 72 6.85 3.88 -13.00
CA THR A 72 6.07 2.64 -13.17
C THR A 72 6.94 1.38 -13.09
N GLU A 73 8.24 1.57 -12.84
CA GLU A 73 9.21 0.48 -12.79
C GLU A 73 9.65 0.15 -11.37
N LYS A 74 10.03 1.17 -10.59
CA LYS A 74 10.59 1.02 -9.23
C LYS A 74 10.73 2.36 -8.49
N CYS A 75 11.09 2.29 -7.21
CA CYS A 75 11.63 3.42 -6.47
C CYS A 75 13.12 3.62 -6.77
N SER A 76 13.47 4.53 -7.69
CA SER A 76 14.84 4.66 -8.21
C SER A 76 15.88 5.12 -7.19
N SER A 77 15.45 5.87 -6.18
CA SER A 77 16.32 6.40 -5.11
C SER A 77 16.59 5.41 -3.98
N VAL A 78 15.99 4.22 -4.01
CA VAL A 78 16.04 3.22 -2.94
C VAL A 78 17.08 2.15 -3.28
N PRO A 79 18.24 2.10 -2.58
CA PRO A 79 19.36 1.25 -2.97
C PRO A 79 19.07 -0.25 -2.87
N LEU A 80 18.22 -0.65 -1.92
CA LEU A 80 17.86 -2.05 -1.63
C LEU A 80 16.42 -2.36 -2.06
N PHE A 81 15.94 -1.69 -3.11
CA PHE A 81 14.59 -1.91 -3.61
C PHE A 81 14.42 -3.36 -4.10
N ASP A 82 13.48 -4.07 -3.50
CA ASP A 82 13.14 -5.44 -3.88
C ASP A 82 11.99 -5.44 -4.90
N GLN A 83 12.33 -5.68 -6.16
CA GLN A 83 11.35 -5.72 -7.25
C GLN A 83 10.48 -6.99 -7.21
N ASP A 84 10.92 -8.06 -6.56
CA ASP A 84 10.14 -9.31 -6.45
C ASP A 84 8.96 -9.16 -5.47
N ILE A 85 9.07 -8.23 -4.51
CA ILE A 85 8.00 -7.90 -3.56
C ILE A 85 7.12 -6.75 -4.05
N TYR A 86 7.70 -5.75 -4.72
CA TYR A 86 6.97 -4.54 -5.13
C TYR A 86 6.48 -4.55 -6.59
N ASN A 87 6.55 -5.68 -7.29
CA ASN A 87 5.92 -5.80 -8.61
C ASN A 87 4.40 -5.96 -8.51
N TYR A 88 3.73 -5.64 -9.61
CA TYR A 88 2.27 -5.72 -9.72
C TYR A 88 1.72 -7.11 -9.41
N ASP A 89 2.33 -8.16 -9.97
CA ASP A 89 1.83 -9.55 -9.83
C ASP A 89 1.84 -10.01 -8.37
N PHE A 90 2.85 -9.59 -7.59
CA PHE A 90 2.89 -9.85 -6.15
C PHE A 90 1.84 -9.04 -5.39
N LEU A 91 1.81 -7.72 -5.62
CA LEU A 91 0.96 -6.80 -4.85
C LEU A 91 -0.54 -7.01 -5.12
N VAL A 92 -0.92 -7.33 -6.36
CA VAL A 92 -2.32 -7.58 -6.72
C VAL A 92 -2.87 -8.81 -6.00
N ASN A 93 -2.04 -9.82 -5.73
CA ASN A 93 -2.46 -10.99 -4.97
C ASN A 93 -2.85 -10.63 -3.53
N GLY A 94 -2.17 -9.64 -2.92
CA GLY A 94 -2.54 -9.12 -1.60
C GLY A 94 -3.93 -8.49 -1.61
N TYR A 95 -4.23 -7.65 -2.61
CA TYR A 95 -5.56 -7.05 -2.79
C TYR A 95 -6.63 -8.12 -3.04
N LEU A 96 -6.39 -9.06 -3.96
CA LEU A 96 -7.34 -10.13 -4.27
C LEU A 96 -7.59 -11.05 -3.08
N GLY A 97 -6.57 -11.32 -2.27
CA GLY A 97 -6.68 -12.05 -1.01
C GLY A 97 -7.60 -11.31 -0.03
N MET A 98 -7.36 -10.02 0.20
CA MET A 98 -8.20 -9.18 1.06
C MET A 98 -9.67 -9.17 0.59
N VAL A 99 -9.92 -8.97 -0.70
CA VAL A 99 -11.27 -9.01 -1.26
C VAL A 99 -11.88 -10.39 -1.03
N SER A 100 -11.14 -11.47 -1.33
CA SER A 100 -11.60 -12.84 -1.12
C SER A 100 -11.98 -13.16 0.32
N ASP A 101 -11.15 -12.74 1.28
CA ASP A 101 -11.37 -12.98 2.71
C ASP A 101 -12.57 -12.19 3.24
N THR A 102 -12.83 -11.02 2.66
CA THR A 102 -13.95 -10.14 3.06
C THR A 102 -15.28 -10.52 2.41
N LYS A 103 -15.27 -11.32 1.34
CA LYS A 103 -16.49 -11.75 0.61
C LYS A 103 -17.54 -12.40 1.51
N TYR A 104 -17.14 -13.02 2.61
CA TYR A 104 -18.06 -13.66 3.54
C TYR A 104 -18.77 -12.66 4.47
N VAL A 105 -18.18 -11.48 4.71
CA VAL A 105 -18.65 -10.48 5.69
C VAL A 105 -19.31 -9.27 5.02
N GLY A 106 -18.98 -8.96 3.76
CA GLY A 106 -19.62 -7.86 3.03
C GLY A 106 -19.43 -7.94 1.51
N THR A 107 -20.50 -7.77 0.75
CA THR A 107 -20.50 -7.76 -0.72
C THR A 107 -20.00 -6.46 -1.33
N VAL A 108 -19.80 -5.42 -0.50
CA VAL A 108 -19.48 -4.06 -0.94
C VAL A 108 -18.21 -4.02 -1.80
N LEU A 109 -17.16 -4.78 -1.46
CA LEU A 109 -15.93 -4.82 -2.25
C LEU A 109 -16.09 -5.46 -3.64
N ASN A 110 -17.18 -6.19 -3.91
CA ASN A 110 -17.46 -6.71 -5.25
C ASN A 110 -18.05 -5.64 -6.18
N GLU A 111 -18.42 -4.47 -5.66
CA GLU A 111 -18.94 -3.34 -6.45
C GLU A 111 -17.82 -2.35 -6.86
N PHE A 112 -16.58 -2.66 -6.49
CA PHE A 112 -15.40 -1.86 -6.81
C PHE A 112 -14.39 -2.68 -7.60
N GLU A 113 -13.76 -2.03 -8.56
CA GLU A 113 -12.62 -2.57 -9.30
C GLU A 113 -11.32 -1.87 -8.87
N LEU A 114 -10.22 -2.61 -8.92
CA LEU A 114 -8.89 -2.07 -8.68
C LEU A 114 -8.42 -1.27 -9.91
N VAL A 115 -8.22 0.03 -9.72
CA VAL A 115 -7.74 0.93 -10.77
C VAL A 115 -6.21 0.92 -10.82
N GLN A 116 -5.55 1.13 -9.68
CA GLN A 116 -4.10 1.30 -9.62
C GLN A 116 -3.56 0.91 -8.24
N LEU A 117 -2.46 0.15 -8.22
CA LEU A 117 -1.65 -0.08 -7.02
C LEU A 117 -0.61 1.03 -6.89
N VAL A 118 -0.54 1.69 -5.74
CA VAL A 118 0.36 2.81 -5.50
C VAL A 118 1.31 2.48 -4.36
N VAL A 119 2.60 2.67 -4.59
CA VAL A 119 3.69 2.47 -3.64
C VAL A 119 4.28 3.82 -3.31
N ASP A 120 4.24 4.18 -2.04
CA ASP A 120 4.91 5.38 -1.53
C ASP A 120 6.38 5.06 -1.23
N CYS A 121 7.29 5.56 -2.08
CA CYS A 121 8.72 5.31 -1.91
C CYS A 121 9.30 5.99 -0.66
N SER A 122 8.60 6.93 -0.02
CA SER A 122 9.05 7.57 1.22
C SER A 122 8.90 6.68 2.47
N PHE A 123 8.27 5.52 2.32
CA PHE A 123 8.08 4.57 3.42
C PHE A 123 9.42 4.05 3.98
N SER A 124 9.62 4.19 5.30
CA SER A 124 10.91 3.92 5.95
C SER A 124 11.41 2.49 5.77
N GLN A 125 10.56 1.48 5.86
CA GLN A 125 10.97 0.08 5.75
C GLN A 125 11.39 -0.24 4.31
N LEU A 126 10.68 0.34 3.34
CA LEU A 126 11.08 0.28 1.94
C LEU A 126 12.45 0.95 1.74
N GLN A 127 12.68 2.13 2.34
CA GLN A 127 13.97 2.83 2.30
C GLN A 127 15.11 2.03 2.95
N GLU A 128 14.83 1.30 4.02
CA GLU A 128 15.77 0.43 4.72
C GLU A 128 15.96 -0.94 4.01
N GLY A 129 15.14 -1.26 3.00
CA GLY A 129 15.14 -2.57 2.35
C GLY A 129 14.66 -3.70 3.25
N ASP A 130 13.79 -3.39 4.22
CA ASP A 130 13.21 -4.36 5.16
C ASP A 130 11.98 -5.03 4.53
N PRO A 131 12.04 -6.35 4.20
CA PRO A 131 10.92 -7.06 3.59
C PRO A 131 9.84 -7.47 4.59
N SER A 132 9.99 -7.19 5.88
CA SER A 132 9.04 -7.60 6.91
C SER A 132 7.74 -6.78 6.92
N GLU A 133 7.73 -5.60 6.29
CA GLU A 133 6.55 -4.75 6.16
C GLU A 133 6.40 -4.22 4.74
N VAL A 134 5.28 -4.52 4.10
CA VAL A 134 4.94 -4.01 2.77
C VAL A 134 3.78 -3.03 2.91
N ARG A 135 3.96 -1.84 2.34
CA ARG A 135 2.92 -0.81 2.27
C ARG A 135 2.54 -0.53 0.83
N VAL A 136 1.25 -0.69 0.56
CA VAL A 136 0.65 -0.44 -0.75
C VAL A 136 -0.73 0.20 -0.55
N TYR A 137 -1.06 1.15 -1.41
CA TYR A 137 -2.36 1.80 -1.45
C TYR A 137 -3.11 1.35 -2.70
N ASN A 138 -4.38 0.98 -2.53
CA ASN A 138 -5.22 0.50 -3.61
C ASN A 138 -6.15 1.64 -4.03
N LEU A 139 -5.92 2.23 -5.21
CA LEU A 139 -6.91 3.10 -5.82
C LEU A 139 -8.00 2.21 -6.43
N ILE A 140 -9.21 2.33 -5.90
CA ILE A 140 -10.38 1.58 -6.35
C ILE A 140 -11.47 2.54 -6.83
N ARG A 141 -12.32 2.06 -7.73
CA ARG A 141 -13.45 2.83 -8.28
C ARG A 141 -14.68 1.94 -8.31
N SER A 142 -15.86 2.52 -8.14
CA SER A 142 -17.11 1.76 -8.30
C SER A 142 -17.28 1.30 -9.75
N GLU A 143 -17.68 0.04 -9.96
CA GLU A 143 -18.06 -0.46 -11.28
C GLU A 143 -19.37 0.17 -11.79
N ASN A 144 -20.21 0.68 -10.87
CA ASN A 144 -21.52 1.23 -11.20
C ASN A 144 -21.48 2.74 -11.50
N ASN A 145 -20.46 3.45 -11.00
CA ASN A 145 -20.27 4.87 -11.21
C ASN A 145 -18.80 5.21 -11.38
N HIS A 146 -18.40 5.54 -12.62
CA HIS A 146 -17.02 5.87 -12.96
C HIS A 146 -16.69 7.37 -12.79
N SER A 147 -17.64 8.15 -12.27
CA SER A 147 -17.53 9.62 -12.16
C SER A 147 -16.86 10.09 -10.87
N ASP A 148 -16.63 9.18 -9.92
CA ASP A 148 -16.15 9.45 -8.56
C ASP A 148 -14.61 9.36 -8.45
#